data_AF-A0A183CIK7-F1
#
_entry.id   AF-A0A183CIK7-F1
#
_cell.length_a   1.000
_cell.length_b   1.000
_cell.length_c   1.000
_cell.angle_alpha   90.00
_cell.angle_beta   90.00
_cell.angle_gamma   90.00
#
_symmetry.space_group_name_H-M   'P 1'
#
loop_
_entity.id
_entity.type
_entity.pdbx_description
1 polymer ?
#
loop_
_entity_poly.entity_id
_entity_poly.type
_entity_poly.pdbx_seq_one_letter_code
_entity_poly.pdbx_strand_id
1 'polypeptide(L)'
;MSDNANEEKQQQQMEKIGNICGFALDSSRLDRLRQFSPAILRNCANLRSIDSYGLFPEFPAEDNANASSNQAVAKWLLTPRGDGLPKMLLICQCF
;
A
#
# COMPACT_ATOMS: atom_id res chain seq x y z
N MET A 1 -7.60 -24.10 -1.83
CA MET A 1 -8.34 -24.12 -3.12
C MET A 1 -9.46 -23.08 -3.11
N SER A 2 -9.15 -21.94 -2.52
CA SER A 2 -9.80 -20.64 -2.66
C SER A 2 -8.68 -19.71 -3.15
N ASP A 3 -8.96 -18.47 -3.52
CA ASP A 3 -8.00 -17.34 -3.54
C ASP A 3 -7.83 -16.67 -4.90
N ASN A 4 -7.89 -17.36 -6.05
CA ASN A 4 -7.76 -16.65 -7.34
C ASN A 4 -8.91 -15.65 -7.58
N ALA A 5 -10.16 -16.02 -7.27
CA ALA A 5 -11.31 -15.13 -7.45
C ALA A 5 -11.33 -13.93 -6.48
N ASN A 6 -10.66 -14.04 -5.32
CA ASN A 6 -10.55 -12.94 -4.36
C ASN A 6 -9.40 -12.01 -4.75
N GLU A 7 -8.27 -12.57 -5.18
CA GLU A 7 -7.13 -11.84 -5.73
C GLU A 7 -7.52 -11.07 -7.02
N GLU A 8 -8.29 -11.67 -7.93
CA GLU A 8 -8.79 -10.99 -9.14
C GLU A 8 -9.73 -9.82 -8.80
N LYS A 9 -10.60 -9.97 -7.79
CA LYS A 9 -11.45 -8.87 -7.31
C LYS A 9 -10.64 -7.76 -6.65
N GLN A 10 -9.63 -8.14 -5.86
CA GLN A 10 -8.69 -7.19 -5.26
C GLN A 10 -7.87 -6.47 -6.34
N GLN A 11 -7.45 -7.17 -7.39
CA GLN A 11 -6.74 -6.61 -8.54
C GLN A 11 -7.62 -5.64 -9.33
N GLN A 12 -8.88 -5.97 -9.63
CA GLN A 12 -9.83 -5.07 -10.30
C GLN A 12 -10.14 -3.84 -9.44
N GLN A 13 -10.25 -4.00 -8.11
CA GLN A 13 -10.40 -2.87 -7.20
C GLN A 13 -9.15 -1.98 -7.20
N MET A 14 -7.96 -2.57 -7.25
CA MET A 14 -6.68 -1.86 -7.35
C MET A 14 -6.44 -1.22 -8.72
N GLU A 15 -6.93 -1.79 -9.81
CA GLU A 15 -6.92 -1.15 -11.14
C GLU A 15 -7.82 0.07 -11.19
N LYS A 16 -8.98 0.01 -10.53
CA LYS A 16 -9.90 1.15 -10.40
C LYS A 16 -9.30 2.27 -9.55
N ILE A 17 -8.50 1.90 -8.55
CA ILE A 17 -7.63 2.83 -7.79
C ILE A 17 -6.48 3.34 -8.67
N GLY A 18 -5.98 2.53 -9.60
CA GLY A 18 -4.87 2.80 -10.50
C GLY A 18 -5.10 3.87 -11.57
N ASN A 19 -6.26 4.53 -11.62
CA ASN A 19 -6.43 5.76 -12.40
C ASN A 19 -6.18 7.04 -11.58
N ILE A 20 -5.99 6.89 -10.26
CA ILE A 20 -5.72 8.00 -9.34
C ILE A 20 -4.22 7.94 -9.02
N CYS A 21 -3.50 9.01 -9.37
CA CYS A 21 -2.04 9.09 -9.24
C CYS A 21 -1.54 9.09 -7.77
N GLY A 22 -2.45 9.09 -6.78
CA GLY A 22 -2.15 9.13 -5.34
C GLY A 22 -3.26 8.53 -4.48
N PHE A 23 -2.89 7.79 -3.43
CA PHE A 23 -3.83 7.16 -2.51
C PHE A 23 -3.92 7.96 -1.21
N ALA A 24 -5.02 8.71 -0.99
CA ALA A 24 -5.27 9.39 0.28
C ALA A 24 -5.60 8.38 1.39
N LEU A 25 -4.65 8.16 2.30
CA LEU A 25 -4.68 7.21 3.40
C LEU A 25 -4.86 7.92 4.74
N ASP A 26 -6.06 7.76 5.31
CA ASP A 26 -6.29 7.86 6.74
C ASP A 26 -5.97 6.51 7.44
N SER A 27 -5.89 6.50 8.77
CA SER A 27 -5.55 5.31 9.57
C SER A 27 -6.44 4.10 9.29
N SER A 28 -7.74 4.30 9.06
CA SER A 28 -8.68 3.20 8.77
C SER A 28 -8.46 2.59 7.38
N ARG A 29 -7.96 3.38 6.43
CA ARG A 29 -7.61 2.91 5.08
C ARG A 29 -6.27 2.18 5.03
N LEU A 30 -5.35 2.52 5.93
CA LEU A 30 -4.08 1.80 6.10
C LEU A 30 -4.30 0.36 6.58
N ASP A 31 -5.22 0.17 7.53
CA ASP A 31 -5.62 -1.17 7.98
C ASP A 31 -6.28 -1.98 6.86
N ARG A 32 -7.02 -1.30 5.98
CA ARG A 32 -7.61 -1.93 4.80
C ARG A 32 -6.57 -2.30 3.75
N LEU A 33 -5.49 -1.53 3.66
CA LEU A 33 -4.35 -1.83 2.80
C LEU A 33 -3.71 -3.17 3.19
N ARG A 34 -3.56 -3.46 4.50
CA ARG A 34 -3.10 -4.76 5.04
C ARG A 34 -3.95 -5.96 4.65
N GLN A 35 -5.20 -5.74 4.22
CA GLN A 35 -6.09 -6.82 3.78
C GLN A 35 -5.78 -7.27 2.35
N PHE A 36 -4.95 -6.51 1.61
CA PHE A 36 -4.49 -6.88 0.28
C PHE A 36 -3.20 -7.69 0.37
N SER A 37 -3.07 -8.64 -0.56
CA SER A 37 -1.82 -9.39 -0.69
C SER A 37 -0.67 -8.45 -1.06
N PRO A 38 0.51 -8.58 -0.42
CA PRO A 38 1.70 -7.81 -0.78
C PRO A 38 2.09 -7.93 -2.26
N ALA A 39 1.77 -9.07 -2.88
CA ALA A 39 2.02 -9.32 -4.30
C ALA A 39 1.16 -8.42 -5.22
N ILE A 40 -0.12 -8.23 -4.88
CA ILE A 40 -1.06 -7.38 -5.63
C ILE A 40 -0.62 -5.92 -5.55
N LEU A 41 -0.25 -5.46 -4.35
CA LEU A 41 0.24 -4.10 -4.13
C LEU A 41 1.56 -3.83 -4.85
N ARG A 42 2.46 -4.83 -4.92
CA ARG A 42 3.73 -4.72 -5.65
C ARG A 42 3.55 -4.68 -7.16
N ASN A 43 2.60 -5.44 -7.69
CA ASN A 43 2.31 -5.52 -9.13
C ASN A 43 1.46 -4.36 -9.65
N CYS A 44 0.91 -3.52 -8.76
CA CYS A 44 0.17 -2.34 -9.16
C CYS A 44 1.12 -1.28 -9.76
N ALA A 45 1.27 -1.29 -11.08
CA ALA A 45 2.11 -0.34 -11.81
C ALA A 45 1.64 1.12 -11.66
N ASN A 46 0.37 1.33 -11.32
CA ASN A 46 -0.20 2.67 -11.19
C ASN A 46 -0.09 3.25 -9.78
N LEU A 47 0.16 2.43 -8.75
CA LEU A 47 0.36 2.89 -7.39
C LEU A 47 1.79 3.45 -7.24
N ARG A 48 1.97 4.66 -7.74
CA ARG A 48 3.25 5.39 -7.73
C ARG A 48 3.43 6.27 -6.51
N SER A 49 2.33 6.85 -6.02
CA SER A 49 2.35 7.68 -4.83
C SER A 49 1.27 7.28 -3.83
N ILE A 50 1.62 7.36 -2.55
CA ILE A 50 0.73 7.20 -1.42
C ILE A 50 0.65 8.55 -0.74
N ASP A 51 -0.54 9.12 -0.59
CA ASP A 51 -0.77 10.39 0.10
C ASP A 51 -1.30 10.08 1.50
N SER A 52 -0.51 10.32 2.55
CA SER A 52 -0.90 9.99 3.92
C SER A 52 -1.08 11.23 4.77
N TYR A 53 -2.11 11.22 5.62
CA TYR A 53 -2.29 12.22 6.67
C TYR A 53 -1.54 11.78 7.95
N GLY A 54 -0.47 12.50 8.30
CA GLY A 54 0.28 12.30 9.55
C GLY A 54 1.68 11.69 9.42
N LEU A 55 2.32 11.40 10.56
CA LEU A 55 3.70 10.89 10.64
C LEU A 55 3.75 9.38 10.36
N PHE A 56 4.06 9.04 9.11
CA PHE A 56 4.43 7.70 8.64
C PHE A 56 5.72 7.82 7.82
N PRO A 57 6.64 6.83 7.78
CA PRO A 57 6.53 5.43 8.25
C PRO A 57 7.10 5.12 9.66
N GLU A 58 6.74 3.95 10.22
CA GLU A 58 7.26 3.40 11.50
C GLU A 58 8.33 2.31 11.26
N PHE A 59 9.37 2.27 12.11
CA PHE A 59 10.44 1.28 12.06
C PHE A 59 10.47 0.42 13.33
N PRO A 60 10.88 -0.87 13.26
CA PRO A 60 11.39 -1.58 12.08
C PRO A 60 10.31 -1.87 11.03
N ALA A 61 10.70 -1.87 9.76
CA ALA A 61 9.79 -2.08 8.64
C ALA A 61 9.42 -3.57 8.49
N GLU A 62 8.26 -3.93 9.04
CA GLU A 62 7.78 -5.32 9.11
C GLU A 62 6.35 -5.46 8.56
N ASP A 63 6.05 -6.61 7.95
CA ASP A 63 4.74 -6.94 7.37
C ASP A 63 4.32 -8.34 7.80
N ASN A 64 4.51 -8.63 9.09
CA ASN A 64 4.03 -9.86 9.70
C ASN A 64 2.74 -9.59 10.48
N ALA A 65 2.12 -10.65 10.99
CA ALA A 65 0.86 -10.58 11.74
C ALA A 65 0.95 -9.68 12.98
N ASN A 66 2.15 -9.45 13.52
CA ASN A 66 2.38 -8.68 14.74
C ASN A 66 2.75 -7.22 14.48
N ALA A 67 3.12 -6.89 13.25
CA ALA A 67 3.55 -5.55 12.90
C ALA A 67 2.35 -4.58 12.86
N SER A 68 2.61 -3.30 13.08
CA SER A 68 1.60 -2.25 12.90
C SER A 68 1.32 -1.99 11.41
N SER A 69 0.21 -1.32 11.11
CA SER A 69 -0.08 -0.85 9.75
C SER A 69 1.01 0.09 9.23
N ASN A 70 1.63 0.87 10.11
CA ASN A 70 2.70 1.81 9.80
C ASN A 70 3.99 1.08 9.42
N GLN A 71 4.33 0.00 10.13
CA GLN A 71 5.47 -0.85 9.82
C GLN A 71 5.28 -1.59 8.49
N ALA A 72 4.06 -2.07 8.20
CA ALA A 72 3.77 -2.74 6.93
C ALA A 72 3.94 -1.78 5.75
N VAL A 73 3.37 -0.57 5.86
CA VAL A 73 3.52 0.47 4.84
C VAL A 73 4.99 0.88 4.68
N ALA A 74 5.75 0.97 5.78
CA ALA A 74 7.20 1.19 5.73
C ALA A 74 7.89 0.12 4.88
N LYS A 75 7.61 -1.16 5.15
CA LYS A 75 8.20 -2.28 4.41
C LYS A 75 7.81 -2.26 2.93
N TRP A 76 6.59 -1.87 2.62
CA TRP A 76 6.11 -1.80 1.23
C TRP A 76 6.70 -0.65 0.44
N LEU A 77 6.90 0.51 1.07
CA LEU A 77 7.60 1.64 0.46
C LEU A 77 9.05 1.28 0.14
N LEU A 78 9.71 0.54 1.03
CA LEU A 78 11.07 0.05 0.85
C LEU A 78 11.17 -1.10 -0.17
N THR A 79 10.09 -1.86 -0.36
CA THR A 79 10.07 -2.96 -1.32
C THR A 79 9.97 -2.41 -2.76
N PRO A 80 10.92 -2.71 -3.65
CA PRO A 80 10.89 -2.24 -5.03
C PRO A 80 9.62 -2.68 -5.76
N ARG A 81 9.10 -1.80 -6.64
CA ARG A 81 8.00 -2.15 -7.56
C ARG A 81 8.47 -3.20 -8.57
N GLY A 82 7.52 -3.83 -9.26
CA GLY A 82 7.81 -4.77 -10.34
C GLY A 82 8.68 -4.17 -11.46
N ASP A 83 8.63 -2.85 -11.65
CA ASP A 83 9.45 -2.09 -12.61
C ASP A 83 10.79 -1.58 -12.04
N GLY A 84 11.13 -1.94 -10.81
CA GLY A 84 12.39 -1.54 -10.14
C GLY A 84 12.43 -0.10 -9.63
N LEU A 85 11.36 0.69 -9.80
CA LEU A 85 11.30 2.07 -9.32
C LEU A 85 10.81 2.15 -7.86
N PRO A 86 11.26 3.16 -7.08
CA PRO A 86 10.77 3.39 -5.72
C PRO A 86 9.31 3.86 -5.71
N LYS A 87 8.58 3.58 -4.63
CA LYS A 87 7.27 4.19 -4.35
C LYS A 87 7.47 5.54 -3.69
N MET A 88 6.68 6.54 -4.07
CA MET A 88 6.72 7.85 -3.43
C MET A 88 5.70 7.91 -2.30
N LEU A 89 6.11 8.38 -1.12
CA LEU A 89 5.21 8.77 -0.05
C LEU A 89 5.06 10.29 -0.08
N LEU A 90 3.86 10.77 -0.33
CA LEU A 90 3.46 12.15 -0.12
C LEU A 90 2.82 12.23 1.26
N ILE A 91 3.26 13.18 2.07
CA ILE A 91 2.70 13.38 3.42
C ILE A 91 2.00 14.73 3.42
N CYS A 92 0.69 14.72 3.60
CA CYS A 92 -0.09 15.94 3.80
C CYS A 92 -0.08 16.28 5.30
N GLN A 93 0.68 17.30 5.68
CA GLN A 93 0.67 17.86 7.04
C GLN A 93 -0.33 19.02 7.11
N CYS A 94 -1.63 18.72 7.09
CA CYS A 94 -2.61 19.70 7.56
C CYS A 94 -2.50 19.76 9.09
N PHE A 95 -1.85 20.83 9.60
CA PHE A 95 -1.89 21.23 11.01
C PHE A 95 -3.13 22.06 11.30
#